data_AF-A0A966D6W8-F1
#
_entry.id   AF-A0A966D6W8-F1
#
_cell.length_a   1.000
_cell.length_b   1.000
_cell.length_c   1.000
_cell.angle_alpha   90.00
_cell.angle_beta   90.00
_cell.angle_gamma   90.00
#
_symmetry.space_group_name_H-M   'P 1'
#
loop_
_entity.id
_entity.type
_entity.pdbx_description
1 polymer ?
#
loop_
_entity_poly.entity_id
_entity_poly.type
_entity_poly.pdbx_seq_one_letter_code
_entity_poly.pdbx_strand_id
1 'polypeptide(L)' 'MTEKKVRVTFNFSAPFAEKVFLAGSFNMWSTASDPMKKNANGLWEKIKYLPEGTWEYKFFV' A
#
# COMPACT_ATOMS: atom_id res chain seq x y z
N MET A 1 -24.00 12.79 2.22
CA MET A 1 -22.75 13.45 1.77
C MET A 1 -21.69 12.37 1.66
N THR A 2 -21.20 12.07 0.46
CA THR A 2 -20.18 11.02 0.25
C THR A 2 -18.81 11.59 0.61
N GLU A 3 -18.08 10.87 1.47
CA GLU A 3 -16.72 11.25 1.86
C GLU A 3 -15.80 11.23 0.63
N LYS A 4 -15.15 12.35 0.35
CA LYS A 4 -14.25 12.50 -0.80
C LYS A 4 -12.99 11.65 -0.56
N LYS A 5 -12.70 10.75 -1.48
CA LYS A 5 -11.50 9.91 -1.44
C LYS A 5 -10.46 10.41 -2.44
N VAL A 6 -9.20 10.42 -2.01
CA VAL A 6 -8.03 10.72 -2.83
C VAL A 6 -7.39 9.42 -3.28
N ARG A 7 -6.95 9.38 -4.53
CA ARG A 7 -6.14 8.27 -5.06
C ARG A 7 -4.70 8.41 -4.54
N VAL A 8 -4.26 7.44 -3.75
CA VAL A 8 -2.90 7.38 -3.20
C VAL A 8 -2.17 6.21 -3.85
N THR A 9 -0.98 6.48 -4.43
CA THR A 9 -0.08 5.45 -4.95
C THR A 9 1.06 5.24 -3.96
N PHE A 10 1.22 4.01 -3.48
CA PHE A 10 2.32 3.57 -2.65
C PHE A 10 3.37 2.89 -3.52
N ASN A 11 4.62 3.32 -3.39
CA ASN A 11 5.76 2.79 -4.12
C ASN A 11 6.86 2.36 -3.15
N PHE A 12 7.43 1.18 -3.35
CA PHE A 12 8.51 0.64 -2.51
C PHE A 12 9.53 -0.12 -3.35
N SER A 13 10.81 0.25 -3.28
CA SER A 13 11.87 -0.41 -4.04
C SER A 13 12.43 -1.57 -3.23
N ALA A 14 12.21 -2.80 -3.71
CA ALA A 14 12.76 -4.01 -3.11
C ALA A 14 12.95 -5.08 -4.20
N PRO A 15 14.02 -4.99 -5.00
CA PRO A 15 14.20 -5.82 -6.19
C PRO A 15 14.38 -7.30 -5.89
N PHE A 16 14.82 -7.66 -4.69
CA PHE A 16 15.02 -9.05 -4.27
C PHE A 16 13.89 -9.60 -3.39
N ALA A 17 12.90 -8.78 -3.02
CA ALA A 17 11.75 -9.27 -2.27
C ALA A 17 10.93 -10.25 -3.11
N GLU A 18 10.37 -11.25 -2.44
CA GLU A 18 9.45 -12.23 -3.05
C GLU A 18 8.00 -11.79 -2.95
N LYS A 19 7.64 -11.14 -1.83
CA LYS A 19 6.31 -10.61 -1.57
C LYS A 19 6.47 -9.27 -0.84
N VAL A 20 5.53 -8.36 -1.07
CA VAL A 20 5.41 -7.15 -0.27
C VAL A 20 3.92 -6.91 -0.01
N PHE A 21 3.57 -6.61 1.23
CA PHE A 21 2.24 -6.25 1.67
C PHE A 21 2.24 -4.84 2.24
N LEU A 22 1.17 -4.10 1.96
CA LEU A 22 0.93 -2.79 2.54
C LEU A 22 0.04 -2.97 3.79
N ALA A 23 0.59 -2.73 4.96
CA ALA A 23 -0.17 -2.69 6.22
C ALA A 23 -0.37 -1.24 6.65
N GLY A 24 -1.53 -0.90 7.19
CA GLY A 24 -1.77 0.44 7.72
C GLY A 24 -3.07 0.55 8.48
N SER A 25 -3.27 1.70 9.10
CA SER A 25 -4.51 2.05 9.83
C SER A 25 -5.78 1.81 8.99
N PHE A 26 -5.74 2.04 7.68
CA PHE A 26 -6.86 1.81 6.74
C PHE A 26 -7.21 0.34 6.47
N ASN A 27 -6.37 -0.62 6.88
CA ASN A 27 -6.64 -2.05 6.74
C ASN A 27 -6.42 -2.82 8.06
N MET A 28 -6.57 -2.12 9.20
CA MET A 28 -6.37 -2.68 10.53
C MET A 28 -4.99 -3.35 10.70
N TRP A 29 -3.96 -2.80 10.06
CA TRP A 29 -2.60 -3.31 10.09
C TRP A 29 -2.45 -4.76 9.60
N SER A 30 -3.36 -5.24 8.74
CA SER A 30 -3.23 -6.59 8.18
C SER A 30 -1.97 -6.72 7.34
N THR A 31 -1.19 -7.75 7.64
CA THR A 31 0.06 -8.09 6.93
C THR A 31 -0.15 -8.98 5.71
N ALA A 32 -1.40 -9.33 5.40
CA ALA A 32 -1.74 -10.25 4.31
C ALA A 32 -2.84 -9.73 3.36
N SER A 33 -3.66 -8.78 3.79
CA SER A 33 -4.87 -8.37 3.05
C SER A 33 -4.58 -7.47 1.83
N ASP A 34 -3.41 -6.83 1.78
CA ASP A 34 -3.07 -5.87 0.73
C ASP A 34 -1.71 -6.19 0.08
N PRO A 35 -1.61 -7.26 -0.74
CA PRO A 35 -0.40 -7.55 -1.50
C PRO A 35 -0.14 -6.42 -2.52
N MET A 36 1.14 -6.05 -2.67
CA MET A 36 1.64 -5.10 -3.67
C MET A 36 2.06 -5.83 -4.94
N LYS A 37 2.08 -5.12 -6.07
CA LYS A 37 2.50 -5.67 -7.37
C LYS A 37 3.92 -5.22 -7.70
N LYS A 38 4.82 -6.17 -7.91
CA LYS A 38 6.19 -5.90 -8.40
C LYS A 38 6.20 -5.67 -9.91
N ASN A 39 6.97 -4.69 -10.36
CA ASN A 39 7.27 -4.50 -11.78
C ASN A 39 8.64 -5.12 -12.16
N ALA A 40 8.99 -5.07 -13.44
CA ALA A 40 10.24 -5.66 -13.95
C ALA A 40 11.52 -5.05 -13.34
N ASN A 41 11.44 -3.84 -12.79
CA ASN A 41 12.58 -3.11 -12.21
C ASN A 41 12.69 -3.33 -10.69
N GLY A 42 11.85 -4.18 -10.10
CA GLY A 42 11.86 -4.43 -8.66
C GLY A 42 11.15 -3.38 -7.81
N LEU A 43 10.35 -2.51 -8.43
CA LEU A 43 9.49 -1.55 -7.75
C LEU A 43 8.13 -2.20 -7.47
N TRP A 44 7.68 -2.10 -6.23
CA TRP A 44 6.39 -2.55 -5.76
C TRP A 44 5.39 -1.40 -5.73
N GLU A 45 4.21 -1.59 -6.31
CA GLU A 45 3.14 -0.58 -6.37
C GLU A 45 1.83 -1.10 -5.77
N LYS A 46 1.11 -0.21 -5.08
CA LYS A 46 -0.29 -0.39 -4.67
C LYS A 46 -1.05 0.93 -4.75
N ILE A 47 -2.28 0.90 -5.24
CA ILE A 47 -3.18 2.05 -5.26
C ILE A 47 -4.28 1.84 -4.22
N LYS A 48 -4.56 2.87 -3.42
CA LYS A 48 -5.71 2.92 -2.50
C LYS A 48 -6.48 4.23 -2.72
N TYR A 49 -7.78 4.19 -2.47
CA TYR A 49 -8.62 5.37 -2.41
C TYR A 49 -8.95 5.62 -0.94
N LEU A 50 -8.30 6.61 -0.35
CA LEU A 50 -8.41 6.92 1.08
C LEU A 50 -9.13 8.25 1.27
N PRO A 51 -9.99 8.40 2.28
CA PRO A 51 -10.45 9.71 2.71
C PRO A 51 -9.29 10.66 3.01
N GLU A 52 -9.54 11.96 2.84
CA GLU A 52 -8.59 12.99 3.27
C GLU A 52 -8.36 12.86 4.79
N GLY A 53 -7.10 12.80 5.21
CA GLY A 53 -6.74 12.58 6.61
C GLY A 53 -5.33 12.05 6.78
N THR A 54 -4.96 11.80 8.03
CA THR A 54 -3.67 11.22 8.41
C THR A 54 -3.80 9.71 8.50
N TRP A 55 -2.93 9.00 7.80
CA TRP A 55 -2.90 7.54 7.75
C TRP A 55 -1.51 7.02 8.04
N GLU A 56 -1.40 6.10 8.98
CA GLU A 56 -0.16 5.37 9.26
C GLU A 56 -0.09 4.11 8.40
N TYR A 57 1.12 3.76 7.96
CA TYR A 57 1.39 2.59 7.14
C TYR A 57 2.80 2.02 7.35
N LYS A 58 3.00 0.77 6.93
CA LYS A 58 4.28 0.07 6.86
C LYS A 58 4.26 -0.95 5.73
N PHE A 59 5.42 -1.20 5.12
CA PHE A 59 5.63 -2.31 4.19
C PHE A 59 6.08 -3.55 4.94
N PHE A 60 5.41 -4.68 4.71
CA PHE A 60 5.83 -6.00 5.13
C PHE A 60 6.45 -6.71 3.94
N VAL A 61 7.69 -7.18 4.09
CA VAL A 61 8.51 -7.80 3.02
C VAL A 61 8.79 -9.24 3.40
#